data_AF-A0A4U5N3N6-F1
#
_entry.id   AF-A0A4U5N3N6-F1
#
_cell.length_a   1.000
_cell.length_b   1.000
_cell.length_c   1.000
_cell.angle_alpha   90.00
_cell.angle_beta   90.00
_cell.angle_gamma   90.00
#
_symmetry.space_group_name_H-M   'P 1'
#
loop_
_entity.id
_entity.type
_entity.pdbx_description
1 polymer ?
#
loop_
_entity_poly.entity_id
_entity_poly.type
_entity_poly.pdbx_seq_one_letter_code
_entity_poly.pdbx_strand_id
1 'polypeptide(L)'
;MHVRYLQHQHQGTVQLLLMPLSSAEKARKDRKWSNGRMLDDDENECESVPLPIQTFLWRQTNPFLGQKIGKLHEASCVTFERVVVQNILHGLSPSLSDAIQSVSRWRFVKAAFPHILQCCASLIAEEGECAAVAALDDDESPATPMPMGQSLQKILYILHWLLLDSANECNETESGKSIADIDPQAQIRQTAFSISSIQLFVYLLAPLIQYVHEDEIASNIRLESGLKIWQALRQVSRSI
;
A
#
# COMPACT_ATOMS: atom_id res chain seq x y z
N MET A 1 -33.69 -62.10 10.59
CA MET A 1 -33.18 -62.38 9.23
C MET A 1 -32.23 -61.26 8.85
N HIS A 2 -30.96 -61.58 8.62
CA HIS A 2 -29.95 -60.68 8.06
C HIS A 2 -29.92 -60.81 6.54
N VAL A 3 -29.38 -59.79 5.87
CA VAL A 3 -28.61 -59.76 4.60
C VAL A 3 -29.09 -58.59 3.73
N ARG A 4 -28.27 -57.76 3.06
CA ARG A 4 -26.86 -57.35 3.09
C ARG A 4 -26.83 -56.10 2.19
N TYR A 5 -26.13 -55.03 2.59
CA TYR A 5 -25.80 -53.96 1.65
C TYR A 5 -24.59 -54.39 0.80
N LEU A 6 -24.69 -54.19 -0.52
CA LEU A 6 -23.65 -54.51 -1.49
C LEU A 6 -22.40 -53.66 -1.24
N GLN A 7 -21.31 -54.36 -0.93
CA GLN A 7 -19.97 -53.82 -0.74
C GLN A 7 -19.28 -53.83 -2.11
N HIS A 8 -19.07 -52.67 -2.72
CA HIS A 8 -18.20 -52.56 -3.90
C HIS A 8 -16.74 -52.49 -3.43
N GLN A 9 -16.00 -53.59 -3.63
CA GLN A 9 -14.55 -53.61 -3.55
C GLN A 9 -13.97 -53.00 -4.83
N HIS A 10 -13.18 -51.94 -4.70
CA HIS A 10 -12.09 -51.68 -5.64
C HIS A 10 -10.82 -51.39 -4.86
N GLN A 11 -9.88 -52.34 -4.94
CA GLN A 11 -8.48 -52.15 -4.62
C GLN A 11 -7.89 -51.14 -5.62
N GLY A 12 -7.47 -49.97 -5.13
CA GLY A 12 -6.68 -49.00 -5.87
C GLY A 12 -5.45 -48.65 -5.05
N THR A 13 -4.28 -49.07 -5.51
CA THR A 13 -2.98 -48.84 -4.87
C THR A 13 -2.66 -47.35 -4.87
N VAL A 14 -2.40 -46.77 -3.70
CA VAL A 14 -1.89 -45.41 -3.54
C VAL A 14 -0.43 -45.40 -4.03
N GLN A 15 -0.16 -44.89 -5.23
CA GLN A 15 1.21 -44.59 -5.66
C GLN A 15 1.69 -43.32 -4.96
N LEU A 16 2.45 -43.51 -3.87
CA LEU A 16 3.34 -42.49 -3.32
C LEU A 16 4.44 -42.21 -4.35
N LEU A 17 4.42 -41.00 -4.93
CA LEU A 17 5.47 -40.54 -5.84
C LEU A 17 6.72 -40.19 -5.01
N LEU A 18 7.57 -41.19 -4.73
CA LEU A 18 8.91 -40.96 -4.18
C LEU A 18 9.77 -40.29 -5.24
N MET A 19 10.20 -39.05 -4.97
CA MET A 19 11.29 -38.42 -5.71
C MET A 19 12.62 -39.13 -5.37
N PRO A 20 13.48 -39.45 -6.35
CA PRO A 20 14.78 -40.06 -6.07
C PRO A 20 15.75 -39.06 -5.43
N LEU A 21 16.30 -39.41 -4.27
CA LEU A 21 17.50 -38.80 -3.71
C LEU A 21 18.70 -39.23 -4.55
N SER A 22 19.18 -38.34 -5.43
CA SER A 22 20.46 -38.52 -6.12
C SER A 22 21.61 -38.12 -5.20
N SER A 23 22.22 -39.11 -4.54
CA SER A 23 23.59 -38.99 -4.02
C SER A 23 24.59 -39.15 -5.16
N ALA A 24 25.33 -38.08 -5.46
CA ALA A 24 26.60 -38.15 -6.17
C ALA A 24 27.56 -37.14 -5.56
N GLU A 25 28.43 -37.61 -4.67
CA GLU A 25 29.52 -36.83 -4.10
C GLU A 25 30.71 -36.70 -5.07
N LYS A 26 31.36 -35.52 -5.01
CA LYS A 26 32.77 -35.20 -5.33
C LYS A 26 33.23 -35.25 -6.79
N ALA A 27 33.41 -34.06 -7.38
CA ALA A 27 34.73 -33.40 -7.44
C ALA A 27 34.74 -32.22 -8.42
N ARG A 28 34.87 -30.98 -7.91
CA ARG A 28 35.72 -29.95 -8.53
C ARG A 28 36.00 -28.83 -7.55
N LYS A 29 37.26 -28.80 -7.15
CA LYS A 29 37.90 -27.78 -6.32
C LYS A 29 38.20 -26.53 -7.15
N ASP A 30 38.05 -25.38 -6.50
CA ASP A 30 38.57 -24.04 -6.81
C ASP A 30 38.04 -23.29 -8.05
N ARG A 31 36.97 -22.50 -7.83
CA ARG A 31 36.92 -21.09 -8.27
C ARG A 31 36.33 -20.25 -7.15
N LYS A 32 37.22 -19.61 -6.39
CA LYS A 32 36.89 -18.54 -5.44
C LYS A 32 36.38 -17.34 -6.24
N TRP A 33 35.07 -17.28 -6.49
CA TRP A 33 34.41 -16.06 -6.93
C TRP A 33 33.90 -15.34 -5.68
N SER A 34 34.73 -14.46 -5.15
CA SER A 34 34.28 -13.43 -4.21
C SER A 34 33.36 -12.46 -4.96
N ASN A 35 32.04 -12.70 -4.94
CA ASN A 35 30.96 -11.71 -5.15
C ASN A 35 29.68 -12.16 -4.40
N GLY A 36 29.79 -12.45 -3.11
CA GLY A 36 28.64 -12.80 -2.28
C GLY A 36 28.05 -11.60 -1.53
N ARG A 37 27.59 -10.55 -2.25
CA ARG A 37 26.96 -9.40 -1.57
C ARG A 37 25.99 -8.54 -2.38
N MET A 38 25.50 -9.01 -3.53
CA MET A 38 24.65 -8.19 -4.42
C MET A 38 23.30 -8.82 -4.79
N LEU A 39 22.97 -10.02 -4.29
CA LEU A 39 21.73 -10.74 -4.69
C LEU A 39 20.76 -11.05 -3.55
N ASP A 40 21.14 -10.84 -2.29
CA ASP A 40 20.29 -11.22 -1.15
C ASP A 40 19.34 -10.09 -0.70
N ASP A 41 19.46 -8.88 -1.23
CA ASP A 41 18.72 -7.70 -0.74
C ASP A 41 17.38 -7.46 -1.48
N ASP A 42 17.20 -8.03 -2.68
CA ASP A 42 15.92 -8.03 -3.42
C ASP A 42 14.86 -8.91 -2.71
N GLU A 43 15.28 -9.87 -1.87
CA GLU A 43 14.37 -10.70 -1.07
C GLU A 43 13.63 -9.89 0.01
N ASN A 44 14.15 -8.71 0.38
CA ASN A 44 13.63 -7.90 1.47
C ASN A 44 12.44 -6.99 1.06
N GLU A 45 12.24 -6.73 -0.23
CA GLU A 45 11.08 -5.95 -0.70
C GLU A 45 9.76 -6.71 -0.61
N CYS A 46 9.79 -8.05 -0.52
CA CYS A 46 8.62 -8.91 -0.44
C CYS A 46 8.35 -9.45 0.99
N GLU A 47 9.07 -8.94 2.00
CA GLU A 47 8.97 -9.49 3.35
C GLU A 47 7.62 -9.12 3.99
N SER A 48 6.72 -10.09 4.04
CA SER A 48 5.37 -9.93 4.58
C SER A 48 5.38 -9.32 5.99
N VAL A 49 4.45 -8.43 6.29
CA VAL A 49 4.25 -7.90 7.66
C VAL A 49 3.43 -8.90 8.50
N PRO A 50 3.54 -8.89 9.84
CA PRO A 50 2.76 -9.76 10.71
C PRO A 50 1.24 -9.75 10.42
N LEU A 51 0.58 -10.89 10.60
CA LEU A 51 -0.86 -11.05 10.33
C LEU A 51 -1.77 -9.99 11.01
N PRO A 52 -1.52 -9.54 12.25
CA PRO A 52 -2.31 -8.47 12.85
C PRO A 52 -2.26 -7.17 12.04
N ILE A 53 -1.10 -6.82 11.45
CA ILE A 53 -0.94 -5.65 10.58
C ILE A 53 -1.75 -5.84 9.30
N GLN A 54 -1.61 -6.99 8.63
CA GLN A 54 -2.36 -7.28 7.41
C GLN A 54 -3.88 -7.19 7.65
N THR A 55 -4.35 -7.78 8.75
CA THR A 55 -5.76 -7.76 9.15
C THR A 55 -6.24 -6.34 9.43
N PHE A 56 -5.43 -5.54 10.12
CA PHE A 56 -5.73 -4.13 10.38
C PHE A 56 -5.88 -3.35 9.08
N LEU A 57 -4.89 -3.40 8.20
CA LEU A 57 -4.89 -2.68 6.94
C LEU A 57 -6.08 -3.09 6.06
N TRP A 58 -6.34 -4.40 5.95
CA TRP A 58 -7.51 -4.91 5.23
C TRP A 58 -8.83 -4.34 5.79
N ARG A 59 -9.01 -4.36 7.12
CA ARG A 59 -10.22 -3.82 7.76
C ARG A 59 -10.41 -2.33 7.51
N GLN A 60 -9.33 -1.56 7.42
CA GLN A 60 -9.41 -0.13 7.12
C GLN A 60 -9.68 0.16 5.64
N THR A 61 -9.22 -0.70 4.72
CA THR A 61 -9.50 -0.56 3.28
C THR A 61 -10.89 -1.05 2.89
N ASN A 62 -11.43 -2.06 3.58
CA ASN A 62 -12.68 -2.72 3.22
C ASN A 62 -13.88 -1.77 2.99
N PRO A 63 -14.10 -0.69 3.78
CA PRO A 63 -15.17 0.27 3.53
C PRO A 63 -15.15 0.99 2.18
N PHE A 64 -14.00 0.98 1.48
CA PHE A 64 -13.78 1.67 0.21
C PHE A 64 -13.93 0.76 -1.03
N LEU A 65 -14.15 -0.54 -0.82
CA LEU A 65 -14.20 -1.54 -1.89
C LEU A 65 -15.64 -1.88 -2.34
N GLY A 66 -16.64 -1.31 -1.67
CA GLY A 66 -18.05 -1.51 -2.02
C GLY A 66 -18.46 -0.74 -3.28
N GLN A 67 -19.59 -1.13 -3.88
CA GLN A 67 -20.19 -0.41 -5.01
C GLN A 67 -20.56 1.04 -4.69
N LYS A 68 -20.76 1.36 -3.41
CA LYS A 68 -20.95 2.73 -2.89
C LYS A 68 -20.19 2.87 -1.59
N ILE A 69 -19.52 4.01 -1.41
CA ILE A 69 -18.74 4.27 -0.21
C ILE A 69 -19.69 4.69 0.92
N GLY A 70 -19.91 3.79 1.88
CA GLY A 70 -20.70 4.07 3.07
C GLY A 70 -19.95 4.93 4.10
N LYS A 71 -20.62 5.39 5.15
CA LYS A 71 -20.05 6.31 6.18
C LYS A 71 -18.84 5.77 6.97
N LEU A 72 -18.61 4.46 6.96
CA LEU A 72 -17.51 3.84 7.71
C LEU A 72 -16.11 4.29 7.23
N HIS A 73 -15.99 4.77 6.00
CA HIS A 73 -14.73 5.22 5.41
C HIS A 73 -14.12 6.42 6.18
N GLU A 74 -14.96 7.30 6.75
CA GLU A 74 -14.52 8.47 7.53
C GLU A 74 -13.68 8.04 8.74
N ALA A 75 -14.15 7.02 9.46
CA ALA A 75 -13.45 6.47 10.62
C ALA A 75 -12.13 5.80 10.21
N SER A 76 -12.08 5.18 9.02
CA SER A 76 -10.86 4.60 8.48
C SER A 76 -9.83 5.66 8.11
N CYS A 77 -10.23 6.79 7.50
CA CYS A 77 -9.31 7.91 7.25
C CYS A 77 -8.70 8.46 8.56
N VAL A 78 -9.51 8.62 9.61
CA VAL A 78 -9.02 9.05 10.94
C VAL A 78 -8.05 8.03 11.53
N THR A 79 -8.37 6.75 11.40
CA THR A 79 -7.53 5.66 11.92
C THR A 79 -6.20 5.57 11.18
N PHE A 80 -6.20 5.72 9.85
CA PHE A 80 -4.97 5.77 9.07
C PHE A 80 -4.08 6.94 9.46
N GLU A 81 -4.62 8.16 9.56
CA GLU A 81 -3.83 9.34 9.97
C GLU A 81 -3.17 9.10 11.34
N ARG A 82 -3.96 8.61 12.31
CA ARG A 82 -3.50 8.38 13.67
C ARG A 82 -2.39 7.32 13.77
N VAL A 83 -2.55 6.20 13.07
CA VAL A 83 -1.64 5.06 13.20
C VAL A 83 -0.47 5.15 12.21
N VAL A 84 -0.73 5.53 10.96
CA VAL A 84 0.25 5.53 9.86
C VAL A 84 1.03 6.83 9.76
N VAL A 85 0.44 7.98 10.07
CA VAL A 85 1.19 9.26 10.08
C VAL A 85 1.72 9.51 11.48
N GLN A 86 0.82 9.69 12.46
CA GLN A 86 1.18 10.14 13.81
C GLN A 86 1.85 9.08 14.69
N ASN A 87 1.91 7.82 14.25
CA ASN A 87 2.47 6.69 15.00
C ASN A 87 1.83 6.48 16.39
N ILE A 88 0.57 6.86 16.57
CA ILE A 88 -0.13 6.74 17.86
C ILE A 88 -0.79 5.36 17.95
N LEU A 89 -0.21 4.46 18.73
CA LEU A 89 -0.69 3.08 18.91
C LEU A 89 -1.62 2.89 20.12
N HIS A 90 -1.81 3.94 20.93
CA HIS A 90 -2.66 3.86 22.12
C HIS A 90 -4.11 3.47 21.77
N GLY A 91 -4.72 2.57 22.53
CA GLY A 91 -6.10 2.12 22.28
C GLY A 91 -6.28 1.14 21.11
N LEU A 92 -5.18 0.71 20.47
CA LEU A 92 -5.19 -0.49 19.61
C LEU A 92 -5.16 -1.76 20.48
N SER A 93 -5.50 -2.92 19.89
CA SER A 93 -5.36 -4.20 20.61
C SER A 93 -3.88 -4.50 20.90
N PRO A 94 -3.55 -5.14 22.03
CA PRO A 94 -2.16 -5.49 22.36
C PRO A 94 -1.47 -6.24 21.22
N SER A 95 -2.15 -7.23 20.64
CA SER A 95 -1.63 -8.01 19.50
C SER A 95 -1.28 -7.18 18.26
N LEU A 96 -1.99 -6.07 18.01
CA LEU A 96 -1.71 -5.19 16.88
C LEU A 96 -0.57 -4.23 17.23
N SER A 97 -0.58 -3.66 18.42
CA SER A 97 0.48 -2.79 18.91
C SER A 97 1.83 -3.50 18.92
N ASP A 98 1.88 -4.71 19.48
CA ASP A 98 3.09 -5.53 19.53
C ASP A 98 3.58 -5.90 18.13
N ALA A 99 2.66 -6.17 17.20
CA ALA A 99 3.00 -6.46 15.82
C ALA A 99 3.55 -5.23 15.07
N ILE A 100 2.98 -4.05 15.27
CA ILE A 100 3.49 -2.80 14.66
C ILE A 100 4.88 -2.47 15.22
N GLN A 101 5.10 -2.70 16.52
CA GLN A 101 6.39 -2.45 17.17
C GLN A 101 7.47 -3.48 16.81
N SER A 102 7.10 -4.65 16.28
CA SER A 102 8.06 -5.69 15.90
C SER A 102 8.67 -5.52 14.51
N VAL A 103 8.22 -4.53 13.73
CA VAL A 103 8.77 -4.17 12.42
C VAL A 103 9.28 -2.72 12.45
N SER A 104 10.19 -2.37 11.53
CA SER A 104 10.61 -0.98 11.36
C SER A 104 9.43 -0.09 11.00
N ARG A 105 9.48 1.17 11.43
CA ARG A 105 8.43 2.16 11.13
C ARG A 105 8.25 2.30 9.62
N TRP A 106 9.36 2.34 8.89
CA TRP A 106 9.36 2.39 7.44
C TRP A 106 8.72 1.16 6.80
N ARG A 107 8.96 -0.04 7.32
CA ARG A 107 8.33 -1.27 6.80
C ARG A 107 6.82 -1.27 7.00
N PHE A 108 6.32 -0.79 8.14
CA PHE A 108 4.89 -0.62 8.35
C PHE A 108 4.28 0.40 7.38
N VAL A 109 4.97 1.53 7.18
CA VAL A 109 4.55 2.58 6.23
C VAL A 109 4.47 2.05 4.80
N LYS A 110 5.48 1.31 4.33
CA LYS A 110 5.46 0.64 3.02
C LYS A 110 4.30 -0.33 2.89
N ALA A 111 4.01 -1.11 3.93
CA ALA A 111 2.87 -2.04 3.92
C ALA A 111 1.52 -1.31 3.85
N ALA A 112 1.39 -0.13 4.47
CA ALA A 112 0.16 0.66 4.44
C ALA A 112 -0.08 1.40 3.11
N PHE A 113 0.97 1.67 2.34
CA PHE A 113 0.91 2.44 1.09
C PHE A 113 -0.15 1.94 0.08
N PRO A 114 -0.17 0.66 -0.36
CA PRO A 114 -1.14 0.20 -1.35
C PRO A 114 -2.59 0.30 -0.85
N HIS A 115 -2.81 0.17 0.47
CA HIS A 115 -4.12 0.30 1.10
C HIS A 115 -4.63 1.74 1.05
N ILE A 116 -3.78 2.70 1.40
CA ILE A 116 -4.12 4.13 1.40
C ILE A 116 -4.33 4.63 -0.01
N LEU A 117 -3.52 4.16 -0.95
CA LEU A 117 -3.67 4.46 -2.37
C LEU A 117 -5.02 3.97 -2.91
N GLN A 118 -5.42 2.74 -2.59
CA GLN A 118 -6.72 2.19 -2.95
C GLN A 118 -7.87 3.04 -2.37
N CYS A 119 -7.79 3.41 -1.09
CA CYS A 119 -8.78 4.28 -0.45
C CYS A 119 -8.88 5.65 -1.12
N CYS A 120 -7.73 6.23 -1.48
CA CYS A 120 -7.66 7.51 -2.17
C CYS A 120 -8.29 7.44 -3.56
N ALA A 121 -7.97 6.42 -4.35
CA ALA A 121 -8.54 6.22 -5.67
C ALA A 121 -10.07 6.04 -5.61
N SER A 122 -10.58 5.24 -4.67
CA SER A 122 -12.02 5.07 -4.48
C SER A 122 -12.72 6.40 -4.17
N LEU A 123 -12.15 7.24 -3.29
CA LEU A 123 -12.76 8.53 -2.95
C LEU A 123 -12.71 9.54 -4.09
N ILE A 124 -11.63 9.58 -4.88
CA ILE A 124 -11.56 10.46 -6.05
C ILE A 124 -12.57 10.02 -7.12
N ALA A 125 -12.73 8.71 -7.32
CA ALA A 125 -13.70 8.18 -8.26
C ALA A 125 -15.14 8.56 -7.88
N GLU A 126 -15.50 8.47 -6.58
CA GLU A 126 -16.83 8.87 -6.09
C GLU A 126 -17.13 10.36 -6.33
N GLU A 127 -16.14 11.24 -6.12
CA GLU A 127 -16.27 12.67 -6.44
C GLU A 127 -16.47 12.90 -7.95
N GLY A 128 -15.77 12.14 -8.77
CA GLY A 128 -15.93 12.19 -10.23
C GLY A 128 -17.31 11.72 -10.71
N GLU A 129 -17.85 10.68 -10.10
CA GLU A 129 -19.22 10.20 -10.36
C GLU A 129 -20.26 11.22 -9.89
N CYS A 130 -20.11 11.80 -8.70
CA CYS A 130 -20.99 12.86 -8.19
C CYS A 130 -20.99 14.09 -9.10
N ALA A 131 -19.81 14.51 -9.58
CA ALA A 131 -19.68 15.62 -10.51
C ALA A 131 -20.35 15.32 -11.86
N ALA A 132 -20.24 14.09 -12.37
CA ALA A 132 -20.88 13.67 -13.60
C ALA A 132 -22.42 13.64 -13.48
N VAL A 133 -22.95 13.20 -12.33
CA VAL A 133 -24.40 13.21 -12.06
C VAL A 133 -24.92 14.64 -11.96
N ALA A 134 -24.23 15.52 -11.24
CA ALA A 134 -24.62 16.93 -11.11
C ALA A 134 -24.68 17.64 -12.48
N ALA A 135 -23.77 17.31 -13.40
CA ALA A 135 -23.75 17.88 -14.74
C ALA A 135 -24.94 17.47 -15.63
N LEU A 136 -25.70 16.42 -15.28
CA LEU A 136 -26.89 15.97 -16.01
C LEU A 136 -28.18 16.64 -15.51
N ASP A 137 -28.19 17.15 -14.28
CA ASP A 137 -29.38 17.70 -13.61
C ASP A 137 -29.49 19.24 -13.73
N ASP A 138 -28.44 19.96 -14.16
CA ASP A 138 -28.42 21.43 -14.21
C ASP A 138 -28.96 22.01 -15.54
N ASP A 139 -30.18 22.55 -15.51
CA ASP A 139 -30.80 23.36 -16.59
C ASP A 139 -30.59 24.89 -16.41
N GLU A 140 -30.26 25.45 -15.24
CA GLU A 140 -30.09 26.93 -15.15
C GLU A 140 -29.36 27.51 -13.92
N SER A 141 -28.22 26.94 -13.49
CA SER A 141 -27.31 27.68 -12.60
C SER A 141 -25.84 27.31 -12.77
N PRO A 142 -24.90 28.27 -12.63
CA PRO A 142 -23.48 27.96 -12.66
C PRO A 142 -23.16 27.11 -11.43
N ALA A 143 -22.98 25.81 -11.64
CA ALA A 143 -22.58 24.86 -10.62
C ALA A 143 -21.32 25.39 -9.91
N THR A 144 -21.49 25.91 -8.70
CA THR A 144 -20.36 26.08 -7.79
C THR A 144 -19.74 24.71 -7.58
N PRO A 145 -18.44 24.51 -7.87
CA PRO A 145 -17.77 23.24 -7.63
C PRO A 145 -18.02 22.81 -6.20
N MET A 146 -18.53 21.59 -6.00
CA MET A 146 -18.68 21.08 -4.64
C MET A 146 -17.29 20.99 -4.02
N PRO A 147 -17.12 21.51 -2.79
CA PRO A 147 -15.83 21.44 -2.12
C PRO A 147 -15.49 19.98 -1.79
N MET A 148 -14.24 19.60 -2.03
CA MET A 148 -13.65 18.31 -1.70
C MET A 148 -14.09 17.78 -0.33
N GLY A 149 -14.63 16.57 -0.28
CA GLY A 149 -15.04 15.94 0.96
C GLY A 149 -13.92 15.82 2.00
N GLN A 150 -14.27 15.93 3.30
CA GLN A 150 -13.28 15.88 4.40
C GLN A 150 -12.48 14.56 4.42
N SER A 151 -13.12 13.45 4.08
CA SER A 151 -12.45 12.15 3.96
C SER A 151 -11.40 12.13 2.86
N LEU A 152 -11.72 12.75 1.72
CA LEU A 152 -10.79 12.86 0.60
C LEU A 152 -9.62 13.79 0.96
N GLN A 153 -9.88 14.94 1.57
CA GLN A 153 -8.82 15.82 2.09
C GLN A 153 -7.88 15.06 3.02
N LYS A 154 -8.43 14.28 3.95
CA LYS A 154 -7.64 13.53 4.94
C LYS A 154 -6.81 12.42 4.28
N ILE A 155 -7.40 11.64 3.37
CA ILE A 155 -6.66 10.56 2.71
C ILE A 155 -5.58 11.11 1.76
N LEU A 156 -5.85 12.23 1.08
CA LEU A 156 -4.88 12.92 0.24
C LEU A 156 -3.69 13.43 1.06
N TYR A 157 -3.96 14.05 2.22
CA TYR A 157 -2.89 14.46 3.14
C TYR A 157 -2.00 13.28 3.51
N ILE A 158 -2.59 12.14 3.88
CA ILE A 158 -1.84 10.94 4.24
C ILE A 158 -1.01 10.45 3.03
N LEU A 159 -1.59 10.41 1.83
CA LEU A 159 -0.90 10.00 0.61
C LEU A 159 0.27 10.94 0.26
N HIS A 160 0.09 12.26 0.40
CA HIS A 160 1.14 13.24 0.14
C HIS A 160 2.29 13.06 1.13
N TRP A 161 1.98 12.92 2.42
CA TRP A 161 2.97 12.63 3.45
C TRP A 161 3.74 11.34 3.15
N LEU A 162 3.04 10.27 2.74
CA LEU A 162 3.67 9.01 2.34
C LEU A 162 4.70 9.23 1.23
N LEU A 163 4.35 9.99 0.19
CA LEU A 163 5.21 10.16 -0.98
C LEU A 163 6.36 11.15 -0.78
N LEU A 164 6.21 12.13 0.12
CA LEU A 164 7.15 13.24 0.23
C LEU A 164 8.04 13.17 1.45
N ASP A 165 7.48 12.82 2.61
CA ASP A 165 8.12 13.08 3.90
C ASP A 165 8.36 11.80 4.70
N SER A 166 7.53 10.78 4.50
CA SER A 166 7.48 9.61 5.37
C SER A 166 8.81 8.84 5.46
N ALA A 167 9.56 8.73 4.36
CA ALA A 167 10.84 8.04 4.38
C ALA A 167 11.88 8.75 5.27
N ASN A 168 11.90 10.09 5.25
CA ASN A 168 12.80 10.87 6.09
C ASN A 168 12.40 10.77 7.57
N GLU A 169 11.11 10.97 7.87
CA GLU A 169 10.59 10.92 9.24
C GLU A 169 10.74 9.53 9.90
N CYS A 170 10.63 8.45 9.11
CA CYS A 170 10.87 7.10 9.61
C CYS A 170 12.34 6.86 9.94
N ASN A 171 13.27 7.38 9.13
CA ASN A 171 14.71 7.20 9.32
C ASN A 171 15.26 7.96 10.53
N GLU A 172 14.76 9.18 10.78
CA GLU A 172 15.15 9.98 11.95
C GLU A 172 14.86 9.25 13.27
N THR A 173 13.83 8.39 13.27
CA THR A 173 13.42 7.62 14.44
C THR A 173 14.33 6.41 14.71
N GLU A 174 14.94 5.82 13.67
CA GLU A 174 15.67 4.54 13.78
C GLU A 174 17.19 4.67 13.80
N SER A 175 17.75 5.66 13.10
CA SER A 175 19.19 5.62 12.80
C SER A 175 20.07 5.98 14.00
N GLY A 176 19.84 7.10 14.70
CA GLY A 176 20.75 7.64 15.73
C GLY A 176 22.22 7.85 15.28
N LYS A 177 22.56 7.43 14.06
CA LYS A 177 23.86 7.43 13.39
C LYS A 177 23.80 8.46 12.28
N SER A 178 24.90 9.20 12.12
CA SER A 178 25.05 10.20 11.07
C SER A 178 24.81 9.57 9.69
N ILE A 179 23.99 10.23 8.87
CA ILE A 179 23.68 9.88 7.47
C ILE A 179 24.96 9.75 6.62
N ALA A 180 26.08 10.33 7.08
CA ALA A 180 27.35 10.38 6.35
C ALA A 180 28.08 9.03 6.17
N ASP A 181 27.73 7.97 6.92
CA ASP A 181 28.44 6.68 6.87
C ASP A 181 27.73 5.58 6.05
N ILE A 182 26.54 5.87 5.50
CA ILE A 182 25.75 4.91 4.71
C ILE A 182 26.04 5.15 3.23
N ASP A 183 26.34 4.07 2.50
CA ASP A 183 26.45 4.10 1.03
C ASP A 183 25.19 4.75 0.44
N PRO A 184 25.30 5.83 -0.36
CA PRO A 184 24.14 6.54 -0.91
C PRO A 184 23.17 5.61 -1.66
N GLN A 185 23.70 4.56 -2.28
CA GLN A 185 22.90 3.58 -3.01
C GLN A 185 22.10 2.66 -2.06
N ALA A 186 22.68 2.29 -0.92
CA ALA A 186 21.98 1.56 0.14
C ALA A 186 20.91 2.42 0.83
N GLN A 187 21.18 3.72 1.02
CA GLN A 187 20.21 4.66 1.58
C GLN A 187 18.98 4.78 0.68
N ILE A 188 19.17 4.99 -0.64
CA ILE A 188 18.07 5.08 -1.60
C ILE A 188 17.20 3.81 -1.57
N ARG A 189 17.83 2.62 -1.55
CA ARG A 189 17.11 1.34 -1.47
C ARG A 189 16.31 1.21 -0.18
N GLN A 190 16.84 1.71 0.93
CA GLN A 190 16.16 1.67 2.21
C GLN A 190 15.00 2.67 2.30
N THR A 191 15.02 3.77 1.55
CA THR A 191 14.03 4.86 1.64
C THR A 191 13.03 4.93 0.50
N ALA A 192 13.20 4.12 -0.54
CA ALA A 192 12.31 4.12 -1.69
C ALA A 192 11.12 3.18 -1.48
N PHE A 193 9.99 3.53 -2.09
CA PHE A 193 8.93 2.56 -2.36
C PHE A 193 9.36 1.63 -3.50
N SER A 194 8.89 0.38 -3.48
CA SER A 194 9.17 -0.56 -4.56
C SER A 194 8.54 -0.11 -5.87
N ILE A 195 9.11 -0.59 -6.99
CA ILE A 195 8.60 -0.28 -8.33
C ILE A 195 7.13 -0.69 -8.47
N SER A 196 6.73 -1.83 -7.91
CA SER A 196 5.34 -2.30 -7.93
C SER A 196 4.38 -1.34 -7.24
N SER A 197 4.81 -0.71 -6.14
CA SER A 197 4.00 0.27 -5.40
C SER A 197 3.81 1.55 -6.22
N ILE A 198 4.89 2.03 -6.86
CA ILE A 198 4.84 3.20 -7.74
C ILE A 198 4.01 2.92 -9.00
N GLN A 199 4.11 1.72 -9.56
CA GLN A 199 3.29 1.30 -10.70
C GLN A 199 1.80 1.29 -10.33
N LEU A 200 1.45 0.76 -9.17
CA LEU A 200 0.08 0.81 -8.65
C LEU A 200 -0.41 2.26 -8.48
N PHE A 201 0.44 3.16 -7.98
CA PHE A 201 0.14 4.58 -7.84
C PHE A 201 -0.22 5.22 -9.18
N VAL A 202 0.60 5.01 -10.21
CA VAL A 202 0.33 5.54 -11.55
C VAL A 202 -0.96 4.94 -12.12
N TYR A 203 -1.15 3.62 -12.00
CA TYR A 203 -2.32 2.95 -12.59
C TYR A 203 -3.64 3.33 -11.93
N LEU A 204 -3.66 3.56 -10.62
CA LEU A 204 -4.88 3.94 -9.92
C LEU A 204 -5.19 5.44 -10.04
N LEU A 205 -4.19 6.32 -9.99
CA LEU A 205 -4.44 7.76 -9.92
C LEU A 205 -4.33 8.50 -11.25
N ALA A 206 -3.54 8.03 -12.22
CA ALA A 206 -3.46 8.71 -13.51
C ALA A 206 -4.82 8.83 -14.22
N PRO A 207 -5.70 7.80 -14.23
CA PRO A 207 -7.04 7.92 -14.82
C PRO A 207 -7.97 8.89 -14.08
N LEU A 208 -7.69 9.20 -12.82
CA LEU A 208 -8.55 9.99 -11.94
C LEU A 208 -8.08 11.44 -11.78
N ILE A 209 -6.97 11.81 -12.43
CA ILE A 209 -6.29 13.09 -12.21
C ILE A 209 -7.13 14.33 -12.52
N GLN A 210 -8.11 14.18 -13.42
CA GLN A 210 -9.01 15.27 -13.83
C GLN A 210 -9.99 15.68 -12.73
N TYR A 211 -10.25 14.79 -11.77
CA TYR A 211 -11.16 15.02 -10.64
C TYR A 211 -10.46 15.65 -9.44
N VAL A 212 -9.15 15.86 -9.52
CA VAL A 212 -8.37 16.52 -8.46
C VAL A 212 -7.99 17.91 -8.95
N HIS A 213 -8.65 18.94 -8.44
CA HIS A 213 -8.44 20.33 -8.86
C HIS A 213 -7.25 20.97 -8.10
N GLU A 214 -6.42 21.76 -8.81
CA GLU A 214 -5.25 22.40 -8.18
C GLU A 214 -5.68 23.45 -7.15
N ASP A 215 -6.76 24.19 -7.44
CA ASP A 215 -7.25 25.23 -6.55
C ASP A 215 -7.68 24.68 -5.19
N GLU A 216 -8.26 23.47 -5.16
CA GLU A 216 -8.65 22.81 -3.91
C GLU A 216 -7.46 22.29 -3.10
N ILE A 217 -6.38 21.88 -3.78
CA ILE A 217 -5.12 21.51 -3.13
C ILE A 217 -4.42 22.76 -2.59
N ALA A 218 -4.30 23.80 -3.41
CA ALA A 218 -3.59 25.03 -3.08
C ALA A 218 -4.27 25.84 -1.97
N SER A 219 -5.61 25.81 -1.92
CA SER A 219 -6.39 26.46 -0.85
C SER A 219 -6.33 25.72 0.49
N ASN A 220 -5.90 24.46 0.51
CA ASN A 220 -5.75 23.67 1.73
C ASN A 220 -4.28 23.58 2.16
N ILE A 221 -3.91 24.31 3.22
CA ILE A 221 -2.55 24.34 3.78
C ILE A 221 -1.96 22.94 4.01
N ARG A 222 -2.78 21.94 4.34
CA ARG A 222 -2.28 20.58 4.58
C ARG A 222 -1.90 19.83 3.30
N LEU A 223 -2.47 20.23 2.16
CA LEU A 223 -2.29 19.57 0.86
C LEU A 223 -1.35 20.32 -0.07
N GLU A 224 -1.05 21.58 0.24
CA GLU A 224 -0.22 22.47 -0.60
C GLU A 224 1.10 21.81 -1.03
N SER A 225 1.79 21.11 -0.11
CA SER A 225 3.05 20.41 -0.41
C SER A 225 2.89 19.31 -1.47
N GLY A 226 1.70 18.74 -1.59
CA GLY A 226 1.35 17.70 -2.55
C GLY A 226 1.14 18.22 -3.97
N LEU A 227 1.02 19.54 -4.19
CA LEU A 227 0.74 20.12 -5.52
C LEU A 227 1.74 19.65 -6.58
N LYS A 228 3.03 19.56 -6.22
CA LYS A 228 4.11 19.06 -7.10
C LYS A 228 3.88 17.63 -7.60
N ILE A 229 3.23 16.77 -6.81
CA ILE A 229 2.91 15.39 -7.20
C ILE A 229 1.90 15.41 -8.35
N TRP A 230 0.84 16.20 -8.20
CA TRP A 230 -0.25 16.28 -9.17
C TRP A 230 0.19 16.96 -10.47
N GLN A 231 0.99 18.03 -10.37
CA GLN A 231 1.56 18.69 -11.54
C GLN A 231 2.45 17.74 -12.35
N ALA A 232 3.31 16.96 -11.67
CA ALA A 232 4.13 15.96 -12.32
C ALA A 232 3.29 14.87 -13.00
N LEU A 233 2.26 14.33 -12.31
CA LEU A 233 1.37 13.34 -12.89
C LEU A 233 0.62 13.86 -14.14
N ARG A 234 0.16 15.12 -14.13
CA ARG A 234 -0.52 15.73 -15.30
C ARG A 234 0.41 15.95 -16.47
N GLN A 235 1.66 16.31 -16.20
CA GLN A 235 2.66 16.46 -17.24
C GLN A 235 2.89 15.12 -17.96
N VAL A 236 2.97 14.03 -17.20
CA VAL A 236 3.09 12.67 -17.75
C VAL A 236 1.84 12.30 -18.56
N SER A 237 0.64 12.53 -18.02
CA SER A 237 -0.61 12.15 -18.69
C SER A 237 -0.88 12.91 -20.00
N ARG A 238 -0.35 14.14 -20.14
CA ARG A 238 -0.46 14.95 -21.37
C ARG A 238 0.56 14.58 -22.44
N SER A 239 1.60 13.83 -22.08
CA SER A 239 2.70 13.48 -22.97
C SER A 239 2.51 12.12 -23.67
N ILE A 240 1.44 11.40 -23.32
CA ILE A 240 1.04 10.10 -23.88
C ILE A 240 -0.19 10.33 -24.77
#